data_AF-A0A7C2L7V5-F1
#
_entry.id   AF-A0A7C2L7V5-F1
#
_cell.length_a   1.000
_cell.length_b   1.000
_cell.length_c   1.000
_cell.angle_alpha   90.00
_cell.angle_beta   90.00
_cell.angle_gamma   90.00
#
_symmetry.space_group_name_H-M   'P 1'
#
loop_
_entity.id
_entity.type
_entity.pdbx_description
1 polymer ?
#
loop_
_entity_poly.entity_id
_entity_poly.type
_entity_poly.pdbx_seq_one_letter_code
_entity_poly.pdbx_strand_id
1 'polypeptide(L)'
;GMPPAPVKPEHNSVIAMQPPGPPPSVPSSAGWREVIVVPYRLAALAGGYLASVALEPPASAGSELLLNVSRSITIATDLKVYAGLKGVGVLSGARVASYMFLGWEVIPVVLAIGALNVAMTLLGNLKERTREIYVFTAVGLSPLGSALMYVTETLTYAVVSVVAGYVLGFAANRALAAAGLLPSAYALNYASAFIVIAFAVLIASALAASLYPSMVAATMITPSLERRWKPPTKPRGDTWVIPIPIRFPSREEALGSLFYIYEYFTGMGKERPYFIVREASPPSRENPTVRAVVALAPYELGVTQEAVIQLLADDIRGVYTFSLKLTRLTGSRSVWEANNYYFIDDVRKQALMWRTLPPEKRGEYARKVVGA
;
A
#
# COMPACT_ATOMS: atom_id res chain seq x y z
N GLY A 1 -36.32 -16.86 -62.03
CA GLY A 1 -37.51 -16.70 -61.15
C GLY A 1 -37.64 -15.22 -60.85
N MET A 2 -38.80 -14.71 -60.41
CA MET A 2 -38.87 -13.30 -60.00
C MET A 2 -37.77 -13.01 -58.96
N PRO A 3 -37.10 -11.85 -59.02
CA PRO A 3 -36.09 -11.48 -58.04
C PRO A 3 -36.73 -11.52 -56.64
N PRO A 4 -35.98 -11.93 -55.60
CA PRO A 4 -36.53 -11.98 -54.25
C PRO A 4 -37.08 -10.60 -53.88
N ALA A 5 -38.31 -10.55 -53.37
CA ALA A 5 -38.89 -9.32 -52.87
C ALA A 5 -37.96 -8.70 -51.80
N PRO A 6 -37.91 -7.36 -51.66
CA PRO A 6 -37.01 -6.69 -50.74
C PRO A 6 -37.15 -7.24 -49.31
N VAL A 7 -36.05 -7.30 -48.57
CA VAL A 7 -36.08 -7.70 -47.15
C VAL A 7 -36.92 -6.68 -46.37
N LYS A 8 -37.78 -7.14 -45.45
CA LYS A 8 -38.59 -6.23 -44.65
C LYS A 8 -37.70 -5.25 -43.85
N PRO A 9 -38.05 -3.95 -43.77
CA PRO A 9 -37.24 -2.93 -43.09
C PRO A 9 -36.91 -3.26 -41.62
N GLU A 10 -37.79 -4.00 -40.94
CA GLU A 10 -37.63 -4.45 -39.55
C GLU A 10 -36.42 -5.37 -39.33
N HIS A 11 -35.93 -6.04 -40.37
CA HIS A 11 -34.75 -6.89 -40.32
C HIS A 11 -33.44 -6.16 -40.70
N ASN A 12 -33.52 -4.88 -41.05
CA ASN A 12 -32.34 -4.07 -41.29
C ASN A 12 -31.80 -3.53 -39.96
N SER A 13 -30.64 -4.02 -39.54
CA SER A 13 -30.01 -3.63 -38.27
C SER A 13 -29.69 -2.15 -38.15
N VAL A 14 -29.53 -1.43 -39.27
CA VAL A 14 -29.26 0.01 -39.28
C VAL A 14 -30.54 0.82 -39.01
N ILE A 15 -31.68 0.36 -39.55
CA ILE A 15 -32.99 1.01 -39.34
C ILE A 15 -33.55 0.67 -37.96
N ALA A 16 -33.42 -0.59 -37.54
CA ALA A 16 -34.03 -1.10 -36.31
C ALA A 16 -33.32 -0.67 -35.01
N MET A 17 -32.25 0.14 -35.11
CA MET A 17 -31.37 0.53 -33.98
C MET A 17 -30.99 -0.66 -33.08
N GLN A 18 -30.86 -1.85 -33.67
CA GLN A 18 -30.54 -3.04 -32.90
C GLN A 18 -29.06 -3.03 -32.53
N PRO A 19 -28.71 -3.32 -31.26
CA PRO A 19 -27.31 -3.47 -30.89
C PRO A 19 -26.65 -4.53 -31.78
N PRO A 20 -25.38 -4.36 -32.16
CA PRO A 20 -24.66 -5.34 -32.97
C PRO A 20 -24.67 -6.70 -32.25
N GLY A 21 -25.49 -7.61 -32.76
CA GLY A 21 -25.73 -8.94 -32.24
C GLY A 21 -26.44 -9.83 -33.26
N PRO A 22 -26.56 -11.14 -33.01
CA PRO A 22 -27.32 -12.03 -33.87
C PRO A 22 -28.80 -11.61 -33.82
N PRO A 23 -29.45 -11.33 -34.97
CA PRO A 23 -30.88 -11.06 -34.97
C PRO A 23 -31.64 -12.31 -34.50
N PRO A 24 -32.73 -12.16 -33.73
CA PRO A 24 -33.49 -13.30 -33.20
C PRO A 24 -34.24 -14.11 -34.28
N SER A 25 -34.23 -13.68 -35.55
CA SER A 25 -34.96 -14.35 -36.63
C SER A 25 -34.28 -14.24 -37.99
N VAL A 26 -34.53 -15.24 -38.84
CA VAL A 26 -34.15 -15.26 -40.27
C VAL A 26 -34.87 -14.10 -40.97
N PRO A 27 -34.17 -13.26 -41.76
CA PRO A 27 -34.82 -12.16 -42.47
C PRO A 27 -35.92 -12.68 -43.41
N SER A 28 -37.12 -12.13 -43.29
CA SER A 28 -38.23 -12.42 -44.20
C SER A 28 -38.31 -11.37 -45.32
N SER A 29 -38.71 -11.81 -46.51
CA SER A 29 -38.98 -10.91 -47.65
C SER A 29 -40.34 -10.23 -47.47
N ALA A 30 -40.45 -8.97 -47.88
CA ALA A 30 -41.72 -8.26 -47.96
C ALA A 30 -42.67 -8.96 -48.95
N GLY A 31 -43.96 -8.93 -48.69
CA GLY A 31 -44.94 -9.43 -49.66
C GLY A 31 -45.02 -8.51 -50.86
N TRP A 32 -45.22 -9.03 -52.08
CA TRP A 32 -45.37 -8.18 -53.28
C TRP A 32 -46.54 -7.18 -53.18
N ARG A 33 -47.53 -7.45 -52.32
CA ARG A 33 -48.63 -6.52 -52.00
C ARG A 33 -48.19 -5.31 -51.16
N GLU A 34 -47.02 -5.39 -50.54
CA GLU A 34 -46.43 -4.35 -49.68
C GLU A 34 -45.32 -3.57 -50.42
N VAL A 35 -45.09 -3.89 -51.72
CA VAL A 35 -44.00 -3.32 -52.52
C VAL A 35 -44.59 -2.45 -53.63
N ILE A 36 -44.15 -1.20 -53.69
CA ILE A 36 -44.47 -0.27 -54.79
C ILE A 36 -43.18 -0.01 -55.57
N VAL A 37 -43.23 -0.22 -56.89
CA VAL A 37 -42.11 0.07 -57.79
C VAL A 37 -42.25 1.51 -58.27
N VAL A 38 -41.28 2.36 -57.92
CA VAL A 38 -41.23 3.78 -58.30
C VAL A 38 -39.94 4.10 -59.05
N PRO A 39 -39.93 5.12 -59.92
CA PRO A 39 -38.71 5.59 -60.55
C PRO A 39 -37.68 6.05 -59.49
N TYR A 40 -36.41 5.73 -59.71
CA TYR A 40 -35.32 6.04 -58.78
C TYR A 40 -35.29 7.51 -58.34
N ARG A 41 -35.49 8.45 -59.26
CA ARG A 41 -35.51 9.89 -58.94
C ARG A 41 -36.62 10.27 -57.97
N LEU A 42 -37.79 9.64 -58.08
CA LEU A 42 -38.91 9.86 -57.17
C LEU A 42 -38.60 9.30 -55.77
N ALA A 43 -38.03 8.09 -55.71
CA ALA A 43 -37.59 7.49 -54.44
C ALA A 43 -36.54 8.36 -53.74
N ALA A 44 -35.55 8.87 -54.48
CA ALA A 44 -34.50 9.72 -53.93
C ALA A 44 -35.06 11.05 -53.40
N LEU A 45 -35.99 11.70 -54.13
CA LEU A 45 -36.65 12.93 -53.69
C LEU A 45 -37.53 12.72 -52.46
N ALA A 46 -38.12 11.53 -52.31
CA ALA A 46 -38.89 11.13 -51.14
C ALA A 46 -38.03 10.72 -49.93
N GLY A 47 -36.70 10.88 -50.00
CA GLY A 47 -35.77 10.51 -48.92
C GLY A 47 -35.45 9.02 -48.84
N GLY A 48 -35.65 8.27 -49.92
CA GLY A 48 -35.29 6.85 -50.01
C GLY A 48 -33.78 6.61 -49.87
N TYR A 49 -33.41 5.50 -49.25
CA TYR A 49 -32.03 5.07 -49.03
C TYR A 49 -31.82 3.63 -49.48
N LEU A 50 -30.56 3.22 -49.64
CA LEU A 50 -30.21 1.86 -50.03
C LEU A 50 -30.42 0.90 -48.84
N ALA A 51 -31.53 0.16 -48.86
CA ALA A 51 -31.86 -0.77 -47.78
C ALA A 51 -31.25 -2.17 -47.97
N SER A 52 -31.19 -2.68 -49.19
CA SER A 52 -30.60 -3.98 -49.51
C SER A 52 -30.15 -4.02 -50.98
N VAL A 53 -29.14 -4.85 -51.27
CA VAL A 53 -28.70 -5.16 -52.63
C VAL A 53 -28.87 -6.65 -52.85
N ALA A 54 -29.69 -7.01 -53.83
CA ALA A 54 -29.85 -8.40 -54.25
C ALA A 54 -28.94 -8.66 -55.45
N LEU A 55 -28.11 -9.71 -55.35
CA LEU A 55 -27.29 -10.19 -56.45
C LEU A 55 -27.85 -11.55 -56.90
N GLU A 56 -28.32 -11.64 -58.13
CA GLU A 56 -28.74 -12.91 -58.72
C GLU A 56 -27.53 -13.53 -59.45
N PRO A 57 -27.02 -14.69 -59.00
CA PRO A 57 -25.91 -15.34 -59.65
C PRO A 57 -26.36 -15.99 -60.98
N PRO A 58 -25.44 -16.18 -61.94
CA PRO A 58 -25.73 -16.95 -63.14
C PRO A 58 -26.21 -18.36 -62.80
N ALA A 59 -27.10 -18.92 -63.63
CA ALA A 59 -27.69 -20.24 -63.40
C ALA A 59 -26.65 -21.40 -63.32
N SER A 60 -25.43 -21.19 -63.79
CA SER A 60 -24.29 -22.12 -63.74
C SER A 60 -23.43 -22.01 -62.47
N ALA A 61 -23.74 -21.08 -61.56
CA ALA A 61 -22.94 -20.87 -60.36
C ALA A 61 -23.10 -22.01 -59.35
N GLY A 62 -22.00 -22.69 -59.02
CA GLY A 62 -21.96 -23.69 -57.96
C GLY A 62 -22.02 -23.08 -56.56
N SER A 63 -22.45 -23.88 -55.58
CA SER A 63 -22.59 -23.47 -54.17
C SER A 63 -21.30 -22.95 -53.53
N GLU A 64 -20.14 -23.47 -53.96
CA GLU A 64 -18.83 -23.05 -53.46
C GLU A 64 -18.43 -21.63 -53.92
N LEU A 65 -18.77 -21.28 -55.15
CA LEU A 65 -18.54 -19.93 -55.68
C LEU A 65 -19.36 -18.90 -54.89
N LEU A 66 -20.62 -19.23 -54.59
CA LEU A 66 -21.51 -18.37 -53.80
C LEU A 66 -20.99 -18.13 -52.39
N LEU A 67 -20.44 -19.17 -51.75
CA LEU A 67 -19.81 -19.09 -50.43
C LEU A 67 -18.56 -18.21 -50.42
N ASN A 68 -17.69 -18.36 -51.43
CA ASN A 68 -16.46 -17.59 -51.53
C ASN A 68 -16.74 -16.11 -51.82
N VAL A 69 -17.69 -15.84 -52.70
CA VAL A 69 -18.15 -14.47 -53.00
C VAL A 69 -18.81 -13.85 -51.77
N SER A 70 -19.70 -14.56 -51.09
CA SER A 70 -20.36 -14.03 -49.89
C SER A 70 -19.34 -13.71 -48.80
N ARG A 71 -18.37 -14.60 -48.56
CA ARG A 71 -17.29 -14.37 -47.59
C ARG A 71 -16.43 -13.17 -47.97
N SER A 72 -16.06 -13.05 -49.24
CA SER A 72 -15.23 -11.94 -49.73
C SER A 72 -15.94 -10.60 -49.55
N ILE A 73 -17.24 -10.52 -49.86
CA ILE A 73 -18.05 -9.33 -49.66
C ILE A 73 -18.19 -9.01 -48.18
N THR A 74 -18.47 -10.00 -47.31
CA THR A 74 -18.56 -9.80 -45.86
C THR A 74 -17.25 -9.25 -45.29
N ILE A 75 -16.10 -9.78 -45.69
CA ILE A 75 -14.80 -9.32 -45.19
C ILE A 75 -14.46 -7.92 -45.70
N ALA A 76 -14.75 -7.63 -46.98
CA ALA A 76 -14.40 -6.36 -47.60
C ALA A 76 -15.31 -5.19 -47.19
N THR A 77 -16.59 -5.45 -46.95
CA THR A 77 -17.60 -4.40 -46.73
C THR A 77 -18.09 -4.29 -45.29
N ASP A 78 -17.77 -5.27 -44.44
CA ASP A 78 -18.29 -5.38 -43.06
C ASP A 78 -19.83 -5.49 -42.99
N LEU A 79 -20.51 -5.67 -44.13
CA LEU A 79 -21.95 -5.82 -44.22
C LEU A 79 -22.37 -7.26 -43.91
N LYS A 80 -23.56 -7.41 -43.32
CA LYS A 80 -24.21 -8.72 -43.20
C LYS A 80 -24.63 -9.19 -44.59
N VAL A 81 -24.08 -10.32 -45.04
CA VAL A 81 -24.39 -10.91 -46.35
C VAL A 81 -25.20 -12.18 -46.14
N TYR A 82 -26.28 -12.34 -46.89
CA TYR A 82 -27.11 -13.55 -46.90
C TYR A 82 -26.94 -14.27 -48.24
N ALA A 83 -26.59 -15.55 -48.21
CA ALA A 83 -26.42 -16.38 -49.39
C ALA A 83 -27.40 -17.55 -49.34
N GLY A 84 -28.31 -17.63 -50.33
CA GLY A 84 -29.23 -18.76 -50.49
C GLY A 84 -28.58 -19.88 -51.29
N LEU A 85 -28.45 -21.07 -50.68
CA LEU A 85 -27.89 -22.26 -51.31
C LEU A 85 -28.96 -23.34 -51.48
N LYS A 86 -29.10 -23.85 -52.70
CA LYS A 86 -30.07 -24.91 -53.03
C LYS A 86 -29.75 -26.18 -52.23
N GLY A 87 -30.71 -26.66 -51.42
CA GLY A 87 -30.58 -27.87 -50.60
C GLY A 87 -29.96 -27.66 -49.21
N VAL A 88 -29.35 -26.50 -48.93
CA VAL A 88 -28.71 -26.19 -47.63
C VAL A 88 -29.49 -25.11 -46.86
N GLY A 89 -30.14 -24.18 -47.57
CA GLY A 89 -30.87 -23.06 -46.97
C GLY A 89 -30.12 -21.74 -47.09
N VAL A 90 -30.40 -20.79 -46.19
CA VAL A 90 -29.80 -19.45 -46.20
C VAL A 90 -28.65 -19.39 -45.18
N LEU A 91 -27.46 -19.02 -45.64
CA LEU A 91 -26.30 -18.76 -44.79
C LEU A 91 -26.14 -17.25 -44.57
N SER A 92 -25.77 -16.87 -43.35
CA SER A 92 -25.46 -15.48 -42.99
C SER A 92 -23.97 -15.35 -42.68
N GLY A 93 -23.30 -14.41 -43.34
CA GLY A 93 -21.92 -14.01 -43.06
C GLY A 93 -21.89 -12.64 -42.39
N ALA A 94 -21.21 -12.54 -41.24
CA ALA A 94 -20.92 -11.29 -40.56
C ALA A 94 -19.46 -11.32 -40.05
N ARG A 95 -18.82 -10.15 -39.98
CA ARG A 95 -17.52 -10.02 -39.31
C ARG A 95 -17.73 -10.09 -37.81
N VAL A 96 -16.99 -10.96 -37.14
CA VAL A 96 -16.94 -11.02 -35.69
C VAL A 96 -15.51 -10.69 -35.27
N ALA A 97 -15.35 -9.66 -34.43
CA ALA A 97 -14.07 -9.38 -33.80
C ALA A 97 -13.84 -10.42 -32.70
N SER A 98 -12.94 -11.36 -32.93
CA SER A 98 -12.48 -12.33 -31.92
C SER A 98 -11.12 -11.90 -31.36
N TYR A 99 -10.99 -11.89 -30.03
CA TYR A 99 -9.70 -11.65 -29.36
C TYR A 99 -8.94 -12.96 -29.20
N MET A 100 -7.70 -13.02 -29.70
CA MET A 100 -6.80 -14.14 -29.49
C MET A 100 -5.76 -13.75 -28.42
N PHE A 101 -5.90 -14.30 -27.22
CA PHE A 101 -5.02 -14.03 -26.07
C PHE A 101 -3.79 -14.94 -26.07
N LEU A 102 -2.99 -14.89 -27.13
CA LEU A 102 -1.77 -15.69 -27.20
C LEU A 102 -0.73 -15.18 -26.19
N GLY A 103 -0.22 -16.06 -25.32
CA GLY A 103 0.86 -15.73 -24.37
C GLY A 103 0.44 -15.00 -23.08
N TRP A 104 -0.86 -14.81 -22.84
CA TRP A 104 -1.38 -14.16 -21.63
C TRP A 104 -1.07 -14.92 -20.33
N GLU A 105 -0.80 -16.22 -20.42
CA GLU A 105 -0.45 -17.06 -19.28
C GLU A 105 0.95 -16.75 -18.73
N VAL A 106 1.88 -16.37 -19.61
CA VAL A 106 3.31 -16.21 -19.26
C VAL A 106 3.65 -14.76 -18.90
N ILE A 107 3.00 -13.79 -19.53
CA ILE A 107 3.30 -12.36 -19.34
C ILE A 107 3.19 -11.91 -17.86
N PRO A 108 2.12 -12.23 -17.11
CA PRO A 108 1.99 -11.82 -15.71
C PRO A 108 3.09 -12.40 -14.83
N VAL A 109 3.51 -13.64 -15.09
CA VAL A 109 4.57 -14.32 -14.33
C VAL A 109 5.92 -13.64 -14.56
N VAL A 110 6.28 -13.36 -15.81
CA VAL A 110 7.53 -12.67 -16.14
C VAL A 110 7.53 -11.25 -15.58
N LEU A 111 6.41 -10.53 -15.67
CA LEU A 111 6.26 -9.20 -15.10
C LEU A 111 6.43 -9.23 -13.58
N ALA A 112 5.84 -10.21 -12.89
CA ALA A 112 5.96 -10.37 -11.44
C ALA A 112 7.41 -10.66 -11.02
N ILE A 113 8.11 -11.55 -11.75
CA ILE A 113 9.53 -11.83 -11.49
C ILE A 113 10.37 -10.57 -11.70
N GLY A 114 10.13 -9.82 -12.77
CA GLY A 114 10.81 -8.55 -13.03
C GLY A 114 10.59 -7.52 -11.92
N ALA A 115 9.33 -7.33 -11.50
CA ALA A 115 8.95 -6.45 -10.41
C ALA A 115 9.64 -6.84 -9.09
N LEU A 116 9.63 -8.13 -8.73
CA LEU A 116 10.30 -8.65 -7.54
C LEU A 116 11.82 -8.43 -7.59
N ASN A 117 12.44 -8.62 -8.75
CA ASN A 117 13.89 -8.43 -8.90
C ASN A 117 14.29 -6.95 -8.74
N VAL A 118 13.52 -6.04 -9.35
CA VAL A 118 13.68 -4.59 -9.14
C VAL A 118 13.53 -4.24 -7.66
N ALA A 119 12.49 -4.77 -7.01
CA ALA A 119 12.26 -4.53 -5.60
C ALA A 119 13.41 -5.01 -4.71
N MET A 120 13.91 -6.24 -4.95
CA MET A 120 15.02 -6.82 -4.20
C MET A 120 16.30 -6.01 -4.36
N THR A 121 16.59 -5.53 -5.57
CA THR A 121 17.78 -4.72 -5.86
C THR A 121 17.72 -3.36 -5.13
N LEU A 122 16.57 -2.68 -5.19
CA LEU A 122 16.39 -1.38 -4.53
C LEU A 122 16.43 -1.47 -3.01
N LEU A 123 15.92 -2.56 -2.45
CA LEU A 123 16.02 -2.87 -1.02
C LEU A 123 17.48 -3.06 -0.57
N GLY A 124 18.28 -3.75 -1.39
CA GLY A 124 19.72 -3.91 -1.16
C GLY A 124 20.44 -2.56 -1.11
N ASN A 125 20.25 -1.74 -2.14
CA ASN A 125 20.87 -0.41 -2.25
C ASN A 125 20.50 0.52 -1.09
N LEU A 126 19.24 0.48 -0.63
CA LEU A 126 18.82 1.32 0.49
C LEU A 126 19.56 0.96 1.78
N LYS A 127 19.75 -0.33 2.05
CA LYS A 127 20.44 -0.79 3.26
C LYS A 127 21.86 -0.23 3.33
N GLU A 128 22.55 -0.18 2.20
CA GLU A 128 23.90 0.38 2.09
C GLU A 128 23.91 1.90 2.28
N ARG A 129 22.86 2.60 1.84
CA ARG A 129 22.72 4.06 1.93
C ARG A 129 22.22 4.61 3.26
N THR A 130 21.95 3.75 4.25
CA THR A 130 21.54 4.19 5.60
C THR A 130 22.51 5.17 6.24
N ARG A 131 23.83 5.04 5.97
CA ARG A 131 24.86 5.96 6.49
C ARG A 131 24.75 7.36 5.90
N GLU A 132 24.36 7.50 4.64
CA GLU A 132 24.20 8.80 3.98
C GLU A 132 23.00 9.56 4.57
N ILE A 133 21.90 8.85 4.82
CA ILE A 133 20.71 9.42 5.49
C ILE A 133 21.08 10.02 6.86
N TYR A 134 21.97 9.35 7.61
CA TYR A 134 22.48 9.87 8.88
C TYR A 134 23.31 11.15 8.70
N VAL A 135 24.18 11.20 7.69
CA VAL A 135 24.99 12.40 7.38
C VAL A 135 24.10 13.57 6.99
N PHE A 136 23.10 13.37 6.12
CA PHE A 136 22.16 14.43 5.75
C PHE A 136 21.36 14.94 6.95
N THR A 137 20.98 14.03 7.85
CA THR A 137 20.28 14.41 9.07
C THR A 137 21.19 15.20 10.02
N ALA A 138 22.48 14.87 10.10
CA ALA A 138 23.45 15.60 10.91
C ALA A 138 23.72 17.03 10.38
N VAL A 139 23.59 17.25 9.07
CA VAL A 139 23.71 18.58 8.43
C VAL A 139 22.39 19.37 8.49
N GLY A 140 21.31 18.78 9.01
CA GLY A 140 20.03 19.46 9.26
C GLY A 140 18.89 19.10 8.31
N LEU A 141 19.07 18.12 7.42
CA LEU A 141 17.97 17.60 6.61
C LEU A 141 17.03 16.76 7.49
N SER A 142 15.72 16.88 7.31
CA SER A 142 14.80 15.99 8.04
C SER A 142 14.99 14.53 7.55
N PRO A 143 14.83 13.52 8.41
CA PRO A 143 14.90 12.11 8.01
C PRO A 143 13.93 11.78 6.88
N LEU A 144 12.72 12.37 6.92
CA LEU A 144 11.72 12.25 5.86
C LEU A 144 12.20 12.91 4.55
N GLY A 145 12.85 14.07 4.64
CA GLY A 145 13.46 14.74 3.47
C GLY A 145 14.54 13.89 2.82
N SER A 146 15.40 13.24 3.63
CA SER A 146 16.44 12.33 3.13
C SER A 146 15.82 11.11 2.43
N ALA A 147 14.76 10.52 3.00
CA ALA A 147 14.03 9.41 2.39
C ALA A 147 13.34 9.82 1.08
N LEU A 148 12.72 11.01 1.02
CA LEU A 148 12.07 11.54 -0.19
C LEU A 148 13.09 11.78 -1.32
N MET A 149 14.30 12.23 -0.99
CA MET A 149 15.37 12.39 -1.98
C MET A 149 15.71 11.05 -2.64
N TYR A 150 15.85 9.98 -1.84
CA TYR A 150 16.11 8.63 -2.35
C TYR A 150 14.97 8.08 -3.20
N VAL A 151 13.72 8.31 -2.80
CA VAL A 151 12.54 7.93 -3.60
C VAL A 151 12.54 8.66 -4.94
N THR A 152 12.89 9.95 -4.95
CA THR A 152 12.97 10.76 -6.17
C THR A 152 14.05 10.23 -7.12
N GLU A 153 15.23 9.92 -6.60
CA GLU A 153 16.32 9.31 -7.36
C GLU A 153 15.90 7.95 -7.94
N THR A 154 15.26 7.10 -7.13
CA THR A 154 14.73 5.80 -7.57
C THR A 154 13.72 5.98 -8.71
N LEU A 155 12.83 6.96 -8.60
CA LEU A 155 11.84 7.25 -9.64
C LEU A 155 12.51 7.68 -10.95
N THR A 156 13.53 8.55 -10.88
CA THR A 156 14.29 8.96 -12.06
C THR A 156 14.94 7.75 -12.74
N TYR A 157 15.58 6.87 -11.98
CA TYR A 157 16.17 5.65 -12.52
C TYR A 157 15.12 4.69 -13.10
N ALA A 158 13.98 4.52 -12.43
CA ALA A 158 12.92 3.64 -12.90
C ALA A 158 12.35 4.11 -14.25
N VAL A 159 12.06 5.40 -14.40
CA VAL A 159 11.53 5.97 -15.65
C VAL A 159 12.53 5.79 -16.79
N VAL A 160 13.80 6.15 -16.58
CA VAL A 160 14.85 6.01 -17.61
C VAL A 160 15.05 4.54 -17.99
N SER A 161 15.09 3.65 -16.99
CA SER A 161 15.34 2.21 -17.21
C SER A 161 14.19 1.53 -17.96
N VAL A 162 12.94 1.90 -17.69
CA VAL A 162 11.77 1.34 -18.38
C VAL A 162 11.77 1.74 -19.85
N VAL A 163 12.08 3.00 -20.17
CA VAL A 163 12.20 3.47 -21.55
C VAL A 163 13.37 2.77 -22.26
N ALA A 164 14.54 2.67 -21.61
CA ALA A 164 15.69 1.98 -22.18
C ALA A 164 15.40 0.49 -22.43
N GLY A 165 14.78 -0.20 -21.46
CA GLY A 165 14.38 -1.60 -21.57
C GLY A 165 13.39 -1.84 -22.70
N TYR A 166 12.46 -0.91 -22.92
CA TYR A 166 11.54 -0.97 -24.05
C TYR A 166 12.24 -0.87 -25.39
N VAL A 167 13.16 0.10 -25.55
CA VAL A 167 13.96 0.25 -26.77
C VAL A 167 14.81 -1.00 -27.03
N LEU A 168 15.43 -1.57 -25.99
CA LEU A 168 16.19 -2.80 -26.09
C LEU A 168 15.32 -4.01 -26.45
N GLY A 169 14.13 -4.14 -25.86
CA GLY A 169 13.18 -5.19 -26.20
C GLY A 169 12.67 -5.09 -27.64
N PHE A 170 12.47 -3.87 -28.13
CA PHE A 170 12.17 -3.60 -29.54
C PHE A 170 13.32 -4.01 -30.46
N ALA A 171 14.55 -3.59 -30.13
CA ALA A 171 15.74 -3.94 -30.90
C ALA A 171 15.97 -5.45 -30.95
N ALA A 172 15.78 -6.15 -29.82
CA ALA A 172 15.87 -7.59 -29.73
C ALA A 172 14.82 -8.28 -30.62
N ASN A 173 13.56 -7.85 -30.58
CA ASN A 173 12.51 -8.38 -31.47
C ASN A 173 12.84 -8.17 -32.95
N ARG A 174 13.37 -7.00 -33.31
CA ARG A 174 13.80 -6.72 -34.68
C ARG A 174 14.95 -7.63 -35.11
N ALA A 175 15.92 -7.89 -34.23
CA ALA A 175 17.02 -8.81 -34.50
C ALA A 175 16.52 -10.25 -34.69
N LEU A 176 15.59 -10.72 -33.84
CA LEU A 176 14.98 -12.05 -33.96
C LEU A 176 14.17 -12.20 -35.26
N ALA A 177 13.44 -11.16 -35.65
CA ALA A 177 12.72 -11.12 -36.93
C ALA A 177 13.68 -11.21 -38.12
N ALA A 178 14.78 -10.43 -38.09
CA ALA A 178 15.80 -10.45 -39.15
C ALA A 178 16.52 -11.81 -39.24
N ALA A 179 16.65 -12.52 -38.12
CA ALA A 179 17.23 -13.87 -38.07
C ALA A 179 16.28 -14.98 -38.54
N GLY A 180 15.02 -14.66 -38.89
CA GLY A 180 14.02 -15.65 -39.31
C GLY A 180 13.53 -16.57 -38.18
N LEU A 181 13.79 -16.21 -36.91
CA LEU A 181 13.39 -16.99 -35.73
C LEU A 181 11.93 -16.76 -35.33
N LEU A 182 11.27 -15.77 -35.94
CA LEU A 182 9.87 -15.43 -35.67
C LEU A 182 8.95 -15.89 -36.81
N PRO A 183 7.72 -16.33 -36.52
CA PRO A 183 6.73 -16.70 -37.54
C PRO A 183 6.43 -15.55 -38.51
N SER A 184 6.19 -15.85 -39.79
CA SER A 184 5.89 -14.85 -40.83
C SER A 184 4.61 -14.03 -40.57
N ALA A 185 3.68 -14.58 -39.77
CA ALA A 185 2.45 -13.90 -39.35
C ALA A 185 2.61 -13.10 -38.04
N TYR A 186 3.81 -13.00 -37.48
CA TYR A 186 4.06 -12.28 -36.24
C TYR A 186 4.01 -10.76 -36.47
N ALA A 187 2.89 -10.16 -36.11
CA ALA A 187 2.71 -8.72 -36.13
C ALA A 187 3.11 -8.10 -34.78
N LEU A 188 4.15 -7.27 -34.80
CA LEU A 188 4.60 -6.55 -33.62
C LEU A 188 3.66 -5.38 -33.32
N ASN A 189 3.09 -5.37 -32.11
CA ASN A 189 2.28 -4.26 -31.62
C ASN A 189 3.13 -3.36 -30.71
N TYR A 190 3.56 -2.23 -31.27
CA TYR A 190 4.46 -1.26 -30.61
C TYR A 190 3.74 -0.21 -29.75
N ALA A 191 2.42 -0.09 -29.89
CA ALA A 191 1.64 0.93 -29.20
C ALA A 191 0.39 0.27 -28.63
N SER A 192 0.57 -0.41 -27.50
CA SER A 192 -0.47 -1.19 -26.84
C SER A 192 -0.71 -0.71 -25.41
N ALA A 193 -1.97 -0.75 -24.98
CA ALA A 193 -2.34 -0.51 -23.59
C ALA A 193 -1.57 -1.43 -22.62
N PHE A 194 -1.20 -2.64 -23.06
CA PHE A 194 -0.41 -3.58 -22.26
C PHE A 194 1.01 -3.10 -21.96
N ILE A 195 1.63 -2.34 -22.87
CA ILE A 195 2.96 -1.75 -22.62
C ILE A 195 2.85 -0.69 -21.52
N VAL A 196 1.82 0.15 -21.59
CA VAL A 196 1.55 1.18 -20.58
C VAL A 196 1.28 0.55 -19.21
N ILE A 197 0.48 -0.51 -19.16
CA ILE A 197 0.21 -1.27 -17.94
C ILE A 197 1.50 -1.89 -17.39
N ALA A 198 2.34 -2.49 -18.24
CA ALA A 198 3.61 -3.08 -17.81
C ALA A 198 4.56 -2.02 -17.22
N PHE A 199 4.67 -0.85 -17.85
CA PHE A 199 5.46 0.27 -17.34
C PHE A 199 4.94 0.76 -15.99
N ALA A 200 3.62 0.93 -15.87
CA ALA A 200 2.99 1.35 -14.63
C ALA A 200 3.28 0.35 -13.50
N VAL A 201 3.16 -0.96 -13.76
CA VAL A 201 3.46 -2.01 -12.78
C VAL A 201 4.94 -1.99 -12.36
N LEU A 202 5.87 -1.86 -13.30
CA LEU A 202 7.30 -1.82 -13.00
C LEU A 202 7.69 -0.57 -12.19
N ILE A 203 7.19 0.60 -12.57
CA ILE A 203 7.44 1.86 -11.85
C ILE A 203 6.79 1.80 -10.46
N ALA A 204 5.55 1.33 -10.36
CA ALA A 204 4.86 1.17 -9.08
C ALA A 204 5.61 0.19 -8.17
N SER A 205 6.14 -0.91 -8.71
CA SER A 205 6.95 -1.86 -7.95
C SER A 205 8.24 -1.22 -7.44
N ALA A 206 8.96 -0.48 -8.29
CA ALA A 206 10.16 0.25 -7.90
C ALA A 206 9.88 1.27 -6.78
N LEU A 207 8.79 2.04 -6.92
CA LEU A 207 8.35 3.00 -5.91
C LEU A 207 7.96 2.32 -4.60
N ALA A 208 7.18 1.24 -4.65
CA ALA A 208 6.77 0.50 -3.45
C ALA A 208 7.97 -0.06 -2.69
N ALA A 209 8.96 -0.61 -3.41
CA ALA A 209 10.17 -1.16 -2.84
C ALA A 209 11.11 -0.10 -2.25
N SER A 210 11.08 1.13 -2.76
CA SER A 210 11.89 2.22 -2.23
C SER A 210 11.18 2.98 -1.11
N LEU A 211 9.88 3.24 -1.24
CA LEU A 211 9.12 4.11 -0.34
C LEU A 211 8.96 3.52 1.06
N TYR A 212 8.43 2.30 1.18
CA TYR A 212 8.13 1.69 2.49
C TYR A 212 9.40 1.56 3.36
N PRO A 213 10.50 0.97 2.86
CA PRO A 213 11.70 0.78 3.67
C PRO A 213 12.41 2.10 3.97
N SER A 214 12.40 3.08 3.06
CA SER A 214 13.03 4.39 3.28
C SER A 214 12.36 5.16 4.40
N MET A 215 11.02 5.09 4.48
CA MET A 215 10.27 5.70 5.58
C MET A 215 10.59 5.04 6.93
N VAL A 216 10.67 3.70 6.96
CA VAL A 216 11.02 2.97 8.18
C VAL A 216 12.47 3.28 8.60
N ALA A 217 13.42 3.30 7.67
CA ALA A 217 14.82 3.66 7.91
C ALA A 217 14.95 5.09 8.48
N ALA A 218 14.25 6.06 7.90
CA ALA A 218 14.24 7.45 8.39
C ALA A 218 13.83 7.55 9.86
N THR A 219 12.88 6.71 10.32
CA THR A 219 12.47 6.72 11.73
C THR A 219 13.45 6.03 12.68
N MET A 220 14.22 5.04 12.20
CA MET A 220 15.22 4.34 13.03
C MET A 220 16.49 5.15 13.28
N ILE A 221 16.85 6.04 12.35
CA ILE A 221 18.14 6.75 12.33
C ILE A 221 18.20 7.91 13.33
N THR A 222 17.05 8.50 13.68
CA THR A 222 16.94 9.55 14.71
C THR A 222 16.14 9.06 15.91
N PRO A 223 16.77 8.48 16.95
CA PRO A 223 16.06 8.02 18.15
C PRO A 223 15.48 9.16 18.99
N SER A 224 15.90 10.41 18.77
CA SER A 224 15.26 11.59 19.38
C SER A 224 13.80 11.79 18.91
N LEU A 225 13.41 11.17 17.80
CA LEU A 225 12.05 11.08 17.28
C LEU A 225 11.30 9.81 17.76
N GLU A 226 11.84 9.06 18.73
CA GLU A 226 11.02 8.08 19.46
C GLU A 226 9.88 8.84 20.15
N ARG A 227 8.69 8.78 19.57
CA ARG A 227 7.48 9.50 20.01
C ARG A 227 7.06 9.16 21.44
N ARG A 228 7.62 8.10 22.02
CA ARG A 228 7.45 7.66 23.40
C ARG A 228 8.81 7.19 23.93
N TRP A 229 9.22 7.72 25.06
CA TRP A 229 10.37 7.22 25.82
C TRP A 229 10.21 5.71 26.05
N LYS A 230 11.30 4.96 26.15
CA LYS A 230 11.26 3.54 26.55
C LYS A 230 12.24 3.31 27.69
N PRO A 231 11.89 2.47 28.69
CA PRO A 231 12.83 2.09 29.73
C PRO A 231 14.08 1.45 29.12
N PRO A 232 15.30 1.83 29.53
CA PRO A 232 16.55 1.32 28.95
C PRO A 232 16.86 -0.13 29.31
N THR A 233 16.15 -0.71 30.28
CA THR A 233 16.37 -2.07 30.79
C THR A 233 15.15 -2.95 30.55
N LYS A 234 15.36 -4.27 30.58
CA LYS A 234 14.29 -5.27 30.53
C LYS A 234 14.11 -5.95 31.90
N PRO A 235 12.89 -6.40 32.23
CA PRO A 235 12.63 -7.18 33.44
C PRO A 235 13.40 -8.50 33.43
N ARG A 236 13.88 -8.91 34.60
CA ARG A 236 14.54 -10.21 34.85
C ARG A 236 13.70 -10.99 35.85
N GLY A 237 12.94 -11.97 35.34
CA GLY A 237 11.97 -12.70 36.15
C GLY A 237 10.89 -11.76 36.67
N ASP A 238 10.76 -11.68 38.00
CA ASP A 238 9.78 -10.83 38.68
C ASP A 238 10.33 -9.48 39.13
N THR A 239 11.56 -9.14 38.76
CA THR A 239 12.20 -7.88 39.14
C THR A 239 12.59 -7.05 37.92
N TRP A 240 12.35 -5.75 37.97
CA TRP A 240 12.78 -4.79 36.96
C TRP A 240 13.50 -3.62 37.61
N VAL A 241 14.79 -3.47 37.31
CA VAL A 241 15.60 -2.35 37.80
C VAL A 241 15.78 -1.34 36.68
N ILE A 242 15.35 -0.10 36.90
CA ILE A 242 15.42 0.99 35.92
C ILE A 242 16.21 2.17 36.51
N PRO A 243 17.31 2.62 35.87
CA PRO A 243 17.96 3.85 36.26
C PRO A 243 17.13 5.07 35.84
N ILE A 244 16.84 5.98 36.77
CA ILE A 244 16.13 7.23 36.45
C ILE A 244 17.16 8.27 36.00
N PRO A 245 16.98 8.93 34.83
CA PRO A 245 17.98 9.82 34.24
C PRO A 245 18.01 11.21 34.92
N ILE A 246 18.26 11.25 36.22
CA ILE A 246 18.48 12.46 37.00
C ILE A 246 19.77 12.35 37.81
N ARG A 247 20.44 13.49 37.97
CA ARG A 247 21.65 13.63 38.78
C ARG A 247 21.46 14.77 39.76
N PHE A 248 21.92 14.57 40.98
CA PHE A 248 21.92 15.54 42.06
C PHE A 248 23.36 15.82 42.51
N PRO A 249 23.70 17.09 42.77
CA PRO A 249 25.02 17.49 43.25
C PRO A 249 25.24 17.15 44.73
N SER A 250 24.19 17.06 45.55
CA SER A 250 24.31 16.78 46.99
C SER A 250 23.32 15.70 47.44
N ARG A 251 23.70 14.99 48.52
CA ARG A 251 22.83 13.98 49.16
C ARG A 251 21.54 14.61 49.69
N GLU A 252 21.62 15.82 50.22
CA GLU A 252 20.48 16.55 50.77
C GLU A 252 19.47 16.94 49.69
N GLU A 253 19.92 17.39 48.52
CA GLU A 253 19.03 17.69 47.41
C GLU A 253 18.35 16.42 46.89
N ALA A 254 19.10 15.31 46.81
CA ALA A 254 18.55 14.03 46.39
C ALA A 254 17.51 13.49 47.39
N LEU A 255 17.76 13.64 48.70
CA LEU A 255 16.81 13.31 49.75
C LEU A 255 15.53 14.17 49.68
N GLY A 256 15.67 15.48 49.46
CA GLY A 256 14.52 16.37 49.25
C GLY A 256 13.69 15.95 48.03
N SER A 257 14.35 15.55 46.95
CA SER A 257 13.69 15.03 45.75
C SER A 257 12.96 13.68 46.00
N LEU A 258 13.52 12.78 46.83
CA LEU A 258 12.82 11.57 47.25
C LEU A 258 11.55 11.90 48.05
N PHE A 259 11.64 12.84 48.99
CA PHE A 259 10.48 13.26 49.77
C PHE A 259 9.40 13.90 48.88
N TYR A 260 9.81 14.67 47.86
CA TYR A 260 8.90 15.21 46.86
C TYR A 260 8.16 14.11 46.06
N ILE A 261 8.84 13.02 45.70
CA ILE A 261 8.21 11.87 45.04
C ILE A 261 7.26 11.14 46.01
N TYR A 262 7.63 10.99 47.28
CA TYR A 262 6.75 10.43 48.31
C TYR A 262 5.48 11.27 48.47
N GLU A 263 5.61 12.59 48.63
CA GLU A 263 4.45 13.50 48.76
C GLU A 263 3.53 13.37 47.54
N TYR A 264 4.11 13.27 46.34
CA TYR A 264 3.36 13.04 45.12
C TYR A 264 2.56 11.73 45.16
N PHE A 265 3.16 10.60 45.54
CA PHE A 265 2.45 9.32 45.62
C PHE A 265 1.40 9.26 46.73
N THR A 266 1.55 10.05 47.80
CA THR A 266 0.52 10.16 48.84
C THR A 266 -0.61 11.14 48.50
N GLY A 267 -0.37 12.07 47.57
CA GLY A 267 -1.31 13.10 47.15
C GLY A 267 -1.78 12.89 45.70
N MET A 268 -1.35 13.78 44.81
CA MET A 268 -1.84 13.87 43.43
C MET A 268 -1.54 12.63 42.56
N GLY A 269 -0.46 11.91 42.87
CA GLY A 269 -0.02 10.71 42.16
C GLY A 269 -0.60 9.41 42.71
N LYS A 270 -1.48 9.47 43.73
CA LYS A 270 -2.04 8.28 44.38
C LYS A 270 -2.92 7.47 43.43
N GLU A 271 -3.75 8.14 42.64
CA GLU A 271 -4.67 7.50 41.69
C GLU A 271 -4.46 8.07 40.29
N ARG A 272 -4.01 7.22 39.36
CA ARG A 272 -3.78 7.55 37.96
C ARG A 272 -4.57 6.57 37.09
N PRO A 273 -4.87 6.90 35.82
CA PRO A 273 -5.65 6.00 34.95
C PRO A 273 -5.06 4.59 34.80
N TYR A 274 -3.73 4.48 34.87
CA TYR A 274 -3.02 3.22 34.61
C TYR A 274 -2.44 2.54 35.87
N PHE A 275 -2.50 3.21 37.03
CA PHE A 275 -2.03 2.63 38.29
C PHE A 275 -2.63 3.34 39.51
N ILE A 276 -2.71 2.62 40.62
CA ILE A 276 -3.11 3.13 41.93
C ILE A 276 -2.01 2.77 42.94
N VAL A 277 -1.52 3.78 43.67
CA VAL A 277 -0.64 3.58 44.82
C VAL A 277 -1.49 3.29 46.04
N ARG A 278 -1.37 2.07 46.57
CA ARG A 278 -2.11 1.64 47.76
C ARG A 278 -1.46 2.16 49.04
N GLU A 279 -0.15 1.99 49.12
CA GLU A 279 0.65 2.33 50.28
C GLU A 279 1.97 2.95 49.81
N ALA A 280 2.46 3.95 50.54
CA ALA A 280 3.78 4.53 50.33
C ALA A 280 4.43 4.80 51.69
N SER A 281 5.71 4.46 51.82
CA SER A 281 6.51 4.73 53.01
C SER A 281 7.42 5.94 52.78
N PRO A 282 7.53 6.87 53.75
CA PRO A 282 8.38 8.04 53.62
C PRO A 282 9.86 7.65 53.58
N PRO A 283 10.71 8.42 52.87
CA PRO A 283 12.15 8.26 52.93
C PRO A 283 12.69 8.84 54.25
N SER A 284 13.74 8.24 54.81
CA SER A 284 14.47 8.77 55.98
C SER A 284 15.95 8.98 55.67
N ARG A 285 16.68 9.68 56.57
CA ARG A 285 18.13 9.88 56.41
C ARG A 285 18.93 8.58 56.44
N GLU A 286 18.49 7.63 57.26
CA GLU A 286 19.11 6.30 57.40
C GLU A 286 18.70 5.37 56.26
N ASN A 287 17.43 5.45 55.83
CA ASN A 287 16.90 4.67 54.73
C ASN A 287 16.38 5.58 53.60
N PRO A 288 17.26 6.02 52.66
CA PRO A 288 16.93 6.96 51.61
C PRO A 288 16.17 6.27 50.47
N THR A 289 15.02 5.68 50.80
CA THR A 289 14.19 4.92 49.86
C THR A 289 12.73 5.27 50.01
N VAL A 290 12.04 5.45 48.88
CA VAL A 290 10.57 5.50 48.86
C VAL A 290 10.08 4.13 48.43
N ARG A 291 9.37 3.43 49.31
CA ARG A 291 8.70 2.17 49.00
C ARG A 291 7.23 2.44 48.74
N ALA A 292 6.68 1.90 47.67
CA ALA A 292 5.27 2.01 47.33
C ALA A 292 4.70 0.67 46.86
N VAL A 293 3.50 0.31 47.31
CA VAL A 293 2.73 -0.83 46.79
C VAL A 293 1.76 -0.29 45.75
N VAL A 294 1.86 -0.79 44.52
CA VAL A 294 1.15 -0.24 43.36
C VAL A 294 0.33 -1.33 42.69
N ALA A 295 -0.95 -1.05 42.46
CA ALA A 295 -1.81 -1.86 41.60
C ALA A 295 -1.79 -1.29 40.18
N LEU A 296 -1.60 -2.12 39.16
CA LEU A 296 -1.57 -1.72 37.77
C LEU A 296 -2.93 -2.00 37.10
N ALA A 297 -3.33 -1.14 36.16
CA ALA A 297 -4.49 -1.39 35.31
C ALA A 297 -4.18 -2.51 34.28
N PRO A 298 -5.18 -3.30 33.83
CA PRO A 298 -6.55 -3.37 34.32
C PRO A 298 -6.65 -3.97 35.73
N TYR A 299 -7.34 -3.29 36.64
CA TYR A 299 -7.37 -3.66 38.07
C TYR A 299 -8.04 -5.02 38.34
N GLU A 300 -8.93 -5.44 37.45
CA GLU A 300 -9.61 -6.75 37.47
C GLU A 300 -8.63 -7.92 37.37
N LEU A 301 -7.46 -7.70 36.77
CA LEU A 301 -6.42 -8.73 36.63
C LEU A 301 -5.55 -8.89 37.88
N GLY A 302 -5.80 -8.10 38.94
CA GLY A 302 -5.15 -8.24 40.23
C GLY A 302 -3.62 -8.10 40.19
N VAL A 303 -3.08 -7.35 39.22
CA VAL A 303 -1.64 -7.15 39.06
C VAL A 303 -1.16 -6.12 40.07
N THR A 304 -0.33 -6.54 41.02
CA THR A 304 0.28 -5.66 42.01
C THR A 304 1.79 -5.81 42.03
N GLN A 305 2.47 -4.74 42.42
CA GLN A 305 3.92 -4.68 42.50
C GLN A 305 4.38 -3.85 43.69
N GLU A 306 5.58 -4.15 44.17
CA GLU A 306 6.35 -3.27 45.04
C GLU A 306 7.27 -2.41 44.17
N ALA A 307 7.23 -1.10 44.35
CA ALA A 307 8.12 -0.14 43.73
C ALA A 307 9.02 0.49 44.79
N VAL A 308 10.33 0.34 44.65
CA VAL A 308 11.33 0.92 45.56
C VAL A 308 12.20 1.88 44.79
N ILE A 309 12.10 3.17 45.10
CA ILE A 309 12.99 4.21 44.56
C ILE A 309 14.13 4.37 45.55
N GLN A 310 15.34 4.08 45.09
CA GLN A 310 16.55 4.07 45.91
C GLN A 310 17.53 5.16 45.46
N LEU A 311 18.12 5.85 46.43
CA LEU A 311 19.26 6.73 46.20
C LEU A 311 20.53 5.91 45.99
N LEU A 312 21.23 6.15 44.88
CA LEU A 312 22.56 5.59 44.61
C LEU A 312 23.58 6.73 44.54
N ALA A 313 24.73 6.53 45.19
CA ALA A 313 25.90 7.39 45.02
C ALA A 313 26.74 6.88 43.84
N ASP A 314 27.10 7.78 42.92
CA ASP A 314 28.08 7.54 41.87
C ASP A 314 29.42 8.12 42.35
N ASP A 315 30.19 7.28 43.05
CA ASP A 315 31.47 7.66 43.69
C ASP A 315 32.50 8.17 42.67
N ILE A 316 32.40 7.76 41.41
CA ILE A 316 33.33 8.14 40.34
C ILE A 316 33.11 9.58 39.91
N ARG A 317 31.85 10.02 39.88
CA ARG A 317 31.46 11.36 39.40
C ARG A 317 31.10 12.32 40.52
N GLY A 318 31.05 11.84 41.78
CA GLY A 318 30.64 12.63 42.93
C GLY A 318 29.19 13.12 42.84
N VAL A 319 28.31 12.38 42.16
CA VAL A 319 26.90 12.73 41.97
C VAL A 319 25.99 11.65 42.52
N TYR A 320 24.76 12.03 42.86
CA TYR A 320 23.73 11.08 43.29
C TYR A 320 22.71 10.87 42.19
N THR A 321 22.17 9.66 42.10
CA THR A 321 21.14 9.28 41.12
C THR A 321 20.08 8.39 41.76
N PHE A 322 18.99 8.13 41.04
CA PHE A 322 17.92 7.24 41.50
C PHE A 322 17.86 5.96 40.69
N SER A 323 17.57 4.86 41.37
CA SER A 323 17.20 3.59 40.77
C SER A 323 15.80 3.20 41.22
N LEU A 324 14.93 2.88 40.26
CA LEU A 324 13.62 2.32 40.50
C LEU A 324 13.70 0.79 40.38
N LYS A 325 13.48 0.10 41.49
CA LYS A 325 13.35 -1.37 41.53
C LYS A 325 11.88 -1.73 41.66
N LEU A 326 11.35 -2.44 40.67
CA LEU A 326 10.00 -3.00 40.68
C LEU A 326 10.09 -4.49 40.96
N THR A 327 9.24 -4.99 41.86
CA THR A 327 9.08 -6.42 42.14
C THR A 327 7.60 -6.79 41.98
N ARG A 328 7.27 -7.71 41.05
CA ARG A 328 5.90 -8.22 40.90
C ARG A 328 5.50 -8.99 42.16
N LEU A 329 4.34 -8.66 42.73
CA LEU A 329 3.77 -9.36 43.89
C LEU A 329 2.69 -10.36 43.44
N THR A 330 1.75 -9.91 42.60
CA THR A 330 0.63 -10.73 42.13
C THR A 330 0.29 -10.45 40.66
N GLY A 331 -0.53 -11.32 40.07
CA GLY A 331 -1.02 -11.19 38.68
C GLY A 331 -0.04 -11.72 37.63
N SER A 332 -0.40 -11.69 36.35
CA SER A 332 0.42 -12.25 35.26
C SER A 332 1.67 -11.42 34.95
N ARG A 333 2.80 -12.09 34.67
CA ARG A 333 4.06 -11.43 34.27
C ARG A 333 3.90 -10.64 32.97
N SER A 334 3.27 -11.21 31.94
CA SER A 334 3.12 -10.52 30.64
C SER A 334 2.33 -9.21 30.76
N VAL A 335 1.30 -9.21 31.61
CA VAL A 335 0.47 -8.03 31.90
C VAL A 335 1.25 -7.00 32.74
N TRP A 336 2.03 -7.47 33.71
CA TRP A 336 2.92 -6.61 34.51
C TRP A 336 3.98 -5.93 33.64
N GLU A 337 4.64 -6.65 32.73
CA GLU A 337 5.65 -6.08 31.84
C GLU A 337 5.06 -5.04 30.88
N ALA A 338 3.89 -5.32 30.30
CA ALA A 338 3.25 -4.43 29.33
C ALA A 338 2.72 -3.13 29.94
N ASN A 339 2.12 -3.19 31.14
CA ASN A 339 1.46 -2.02 31.75
C ASN A 339 2.37 -1.17 32.62
N ASN A 340 3.57 -1.66 32.96
CA ASN A 340 4.51 -0.93 33.80
C ASN A 340 5.06 0.35 33.17
N TYR A 341 5.01 0.47 31.85
CA TYR A 341 5.50 1.64 31.14
C TYR A 341 4.96 2.95 31.72
N TYR A 342 3.66 3.02 31.99
CA TYR A 342 3.01 4.23 32.49
C TYR A 342 3.48 4.62 33.88
N PHE A 343 3.65 3.64 34.77
CA PHE A 343 4.16 3.89 36.11
C PHE A 343 5.62 4.38 36.08
N ILE A 344 6.48 3.71 35.30
CA ILE A 344 7.89 4.08 35.16
C ILE A 344 8.04 5.50 34.57
N ASP A 345 7.27 5.80 33.52
CA ASP A 345 7.29 7.12 32.89
C ASP A 345 6.79 8.23 33.83
N ASP A 346 5.81 7.92 34.67
CA ASP A 346 5.28 8.85 35.67
C ASP A 346 6.31 9.16 36.76
N VAL A 347 6.95 8.13 37.35
CA VAL A 347 8.07 8.29 38.31
C VAL A 347 9.20 9.12 37.70
N ARG A 348 9.56 8.83 36.44
CA ARG A 348 10.61 9.56 35.71
C ARG A 348 10.24 11.03 35.53
N LYS A 349 9.03 11.33 35.07
CA LYS A 349 8.55 12.71 34.89
C LYS A 349 8.54 13.47 36.22
N GLN A 350 8.05 12.83 37.28
CA GLN A 350 8.02 13.45 38.61
C GLN A 350 9.43 13.74 39.14
N ALA A 351 10.37 12.81 38.97
CA ALA A 351 11.77 13.04 39.31
C ALA A 351 12.36 14.21 38.52
N LEU A 352 12.07 14.31 37.21
CA LEU A 352 12.58 15.40 36.37
C LEU A 352 11.95 16.76 36.69
N MET A 353 10.67 16.81 37.08
CA MET A 353 9.97 18.02 37.53
C MET A 353 10.60 18.67 38.76
N TRP A 354 11.39 17.92 39.55
CA TRP A 354 12.19 18.49 40.62
C TRP A 354 13.05 19.67 40.15
N ARG A 355 13.62 19.61 38.93
CA ARG A 355 14.49 20.65 38.39
C ARG A 355 13.76 21.94 38.03
N THR A 356 12.45 21.88 37.84
CA THR A 356 11.64 23.07 37.54
C THR A 356 11.15 23.78 38.80
N LEU A 357 11.36 23.21 39.99
CA LEU A 357 10.95 23.82 41.25
C LEU A 357 11.87 24.99 41.64
N PRO A 358 11.30 26.12 42.13
CA PRO A 358 12.07 27.22 42.69
C PRO A 358 13.03 26.76 43.79
N PRO A 359 14.23 27.36 43.92
CA PRO A 359 15.22 27.00 44.95
C PRO A 359 14.64 27.01 46.37
N GLU A 360 13.74 27.95 46.68
CA GLU A 360 13.10 28.09 48.00
C GLU A 360 12.26 26.86 48.34
N LYS A 361 11.51 26.34 47.35
CA LYS A 361 10.71 25.12 47.50
C LYS A 361 11.59 23.88 47.63
N ARG A 362 12.67 23.79 46.86
CA ARG A 362 13.65 22.69 47.02
C ARG A 362 14.27 22.68 48.43
N GLY A 363 14.56 23.86 48.99
CA GLY A 363 15.04 24.01 50.37
C GLY A 363 14.00 23.65 51.44
N GLU A 364 12.70 23.87 51.19
CA GLU A 364 11.62 23.41 52.07
C GLU A 364 11.62 21.87 52.19
N TYR A 365 11.72 21.18 51.06
CA TYR A 365 11.79 19.72 50.99
C TYR A 365 13.04 19.15 51.68
N ALA A 366 14.19 19.77 51.48
CA ALA A 366 15.42 19.36 52.17
C ALA A 366 15.29 19.46 53.70
N ARG A 367 14.57 20.47 54.21
CA ARG A 367 14.32 20.65 55.66
C ARG A 367 13.31 19.66 56.22
N LYS A 368 12.28 19.27 55.47
CA LYS A 368 11.29 18.24 55.89
C LYS A 368 11.96 16.90 56.20
N VAL A 369 13.06 16.57 55.50
CA VAL A 369 13.85 15.34 55.74
C VAL A 369 14.74 15.44 56.99
N VAL A 370 14.95 16.64 57.55
CA VAL A 370 15.72 16.81 58.80
C VAL A 370 14.82 16.69 60.03
N GLY A 371 13.51 16.92 59.89
CA GLY A 371 12.53 16.84 60.98
C GLY A 371 11.72 15.54 61.06
N ALA A 372 11.94 14.61 60.11
CA ALA A 372 11.34 13.27 60.06
C ALA A 372 12.44 12.22 60.19
#